data_AF-A0A7K0ZF18-F1
#
_entry.id   AF-A0A7K0ZF18-F1
#
_cell.length_a   1.000
_cell.length_b   1.000
_cell.length_c   1.000
_cell.angle_alpha   90.00
_cell.angle_beta   90.00
_cell.angle_gamma   90.00
#
_symmetry.space_group_name_H-M   'P 1'
#
loop_
_entity.id
_entity.type
_entity.pdbx_description
1 polymer ?
#
loop_
_entity_poly.entity_id
_entity_poly.type
_entity_poly.pdbx_seq_one_letter_code
_entity_poly.pdbx_strand_id
1 'polypeptide(L)' 'MTTSSAPGSEYVYLDHAATSPLRPEARVAMEPFGDVMYANPSGSHRFAREARRAIDEARDQIAALIGCRPGEIV' A
#
# COMPACT_ATOMS: atom_id res chain seq x y z
N MET A 1 31.23 17.29 -7.13
CA MET A 1 30.56 15.99 -6.94
C MET A 1 29.33 16.26 -6.10
N THR A 2 28.24 16.66 -6.74
CA THR A 2 27.00 17.09 -6.07
C THR A 2 25.89 16.18 -6.56
N THR A 3 25.54 15.20 -5.72
CA THR A 3 24.38 14.35 -5.94
C THR A 3 23.12 15.20 -5.74
N SER A 4 22.34 15.33 -6.80
CA SER A 4 21.06 16.04 -6.83
C SER A 4 20.06 15.36 -5.90
N SER A 5 19.61 16.06 -4.84
CA SER A 5 18.47 15.64 -4.02
C SER A 5 17.17 16.12 -4.67
N ALA A 6 16.09 15.34 -4.47
CA ALA A 6 14.74 15.75 -4.84
C ALA A 6 14.36 17.07 -4.12
N PRO A 7 13.54 17.93 -4.72
CA PRO A 7 13.23 19.24 -4.14
C PRO A 7 12.36 19.07 -2.89
N GLY A 8 12.91 19.40 -1.70
CA GLY A 8 12.08 19.51 -0.49
C GLY A 8 12.67 19.18 0.89
N SER A 9 13.96 18.86 1.07
CA SER A 9 14.50 18.83 2.43
C SER A 9 15.92 19.38 2.51
N GLU A 10 16.08 20.37 3.38
CA GLU A 10 17.35 20.94 3.86
C GLU A 10 18.20 19.92 4.65
N TYR A 11 17.74 18.67 4.73
CA TYR A 11 18.27 17.59 5.56
C TYR A 11 18.34 16.26 4.80
N VAL A 12 19.32 15.43 5.20
CA VAL A 12 19.45 14.04 4.76
C VAL A 12 18.77 13.14 5.79
N TYR A 13 17.78 12.36 5.35
CA TYR A 13 17.07 11.41 6.21
C TYR A 13 17.87 10.11 6.34
N LEU A 14 18.41 9.84 7.52
CA LEU A 14 19.24 8.65 7.80
C LEU A 14 18.58 7.65 8.75
N ASP A 15 17.31 7.86 9.10
CA ASP A 15 16.57 7.01 10.05
C ASP A 15 15.51 6.12 9.37
N HIS A 16 15.93 5.39 8.34
CA HIS A 16 15.06 4.42 7.67
C HIS A 16 14.67 3.23 8.56
N ALA A 17 15.37 3.05 9.69
CA ALA A 17 15.03 2.06 10.70
C ALA A 17 13.76 2.44 11.48
N ALA A 18 13.52 3.73 11.74
CA ALA A 18 12.30 4.19 12.41
C ALA A 18 11.07 4.18 11.48
N THR A 19 11.21 4.71 10.26
CA THR A 19 10.18 4.69 9.22
C THR A 19 10.77 5.05 7.86
N SER A 20 10.02 4.85 6.79
CA SER A 20 10.44 5.20 5.43
C SER A 20 9.38 6.02 4.71
N PRO A 21 9.78 6.99 3.85
CA PRO A 21 8.84 7.69 2.99
C PRO A 21 8.04 6.71 2.13
N LEU A 22 6.74 6.97 1.99
CA LEU A 22 5.87 6.17 1.13
C LEU A 22 6.36 6.26 -0.32
N ARG A 23 6.58 5.11 -0.96
CA ARG A 23 6.94 5.04 -2.38
C ARG A 23 5.83 5.65 -3.25
N PRO A 24 6.15 6.34 -4.35
CA PRO A 24 5.14 6.93 -5.24
C PRO A 24 4.12 5.90 -5.73
N GLU A 25 4.55 4.69 -6.06
CA GLU A 25 3.68 3.62 -6.55
C GLU A 25 2.68 3.17 -5.48
N ALA A 26 3.13 3.10 -4.22
CA ALA A 26 2.26 2.77 -3.09
C ALA A 26 1.24 3.88 -2.83
N ARG A 27 1.61 5.15 -3.03
CA ARG A 27 0.67 6.28 -2.95
C ARG A 27 -0.43 6.18 -4.01
N VAL A 28 -0.05 5.94 -5.26
CA VAL A 28 -1.00 5.79 -6.37
C VAL A 28 -1.91 4.58 -6.18
N ALA A 29 -1.38 3.46 -5.70
CA ALA A 29 -2.18 2.27 -5.41
C ALA A 29 -3.22 2.51 -4.29
N MET A 30 -2.91 3.38 -3.33
CA MET A 30 -3.79 3.69 -2.20
C MET A 30 -4.86 4.73 -2.51
N GLU A 31 -4.61 5.66 -3.43
CA GLU A 31 -5.49 6.78 -3.77
C GLU A 31 -6.95 6.37 -4.02
N PRO A 32 -7.25 5.32 -4.82
CA PRO A 32 -8.64 4.93 -5.09
C PRO A 32 -9.45 4.57 -3.83
N PHE A 33 -8.80 4.07 -2.77
CA PHE A 33 -9.46 3.66 -1.53
C PHE A 33 -9.78 4.83 -0.60
N GLY A 34 -9.14 5.99 -0.83
CA GLY A 34 -9.51 7.26 -0.18
C GLY A 34 -10.70 7.94 -0.85
N ASP A 35 -10.93 7.68 -2.13
CA ASP A 35 -11.85 8.47 -2.95
C ASP A 35 -13.10 7.70 -3.39
N VAL A 36 -12.94 6.58 -4.10
CA VAL A 36 -14.04 5.91 -4.83
C VAL A 36 -14.29 4.47 -4.40
N MET A 37 -13.30 3.79 -3.82
CA MET A 37 -13.37 2.41 -3.34
C MET A 37 -13.38 2.33 -1.80
N TYR A 38 -14.19 3.17 -1.16
CA TYR A 38 -14.29 3.29 0.31
C TYR A 38 -15.33 2.34 0.96
N ALA A 39 -15.95 1.46 0.18
CA ALA A 39 -17.03 0.61 0.65
C ALA A 39 -16.54 -0.43 1.68
N ASN A 40 -17.40 -0.73 2.68
CA ASN A 40 -17.10 -1.77 3.66
C ASN A 40 -17.08 -3.17 2.98
N PRO A 41 -15.96 -3.91 3.03
CA PRO A 41 -15.82 -5.22 2.39
C PRO A 41 -16.67 -6.35 3.00
N SER A 42 -17.32 -6.12 4.15
CA SER A 42 -18.23 -7.11 4.76
C SER A 42 -19.66 -7.07 4.20
N GLY A 43 -19.99 -6.06 3.37
CA GLY A 43 -21.29 -5.94 2.74
C GLY A 43 -21.54 -6.96 1.61
N SER A 44 -22.80 -7.13 1.21
CA SER A 44 -23.19 -8.05 0.13
C SER A 44 -23.31 -7.39 -1.24
N HIS A 45 -23.30 -6.06 -1.33
CA HIS A 45 -23.48 -5.31 -2.58
C HIS A 45 -22.21 -5.26 -3.44
N ARG A 46 -22.36 -4.80 -4.70
CA ARG A 46 -21.26 -4.77 -5.69
C ARG A 46 -19.99 -4.09 -5.15
N PHE A 47 -20.11 -2.87 -4.61
CA PHE A 47 -18.97 -2.11 -4.12
C PHE A 47 -18.25 -2.79 -2.93
N ALA A 48 -18.98 -3.51 -2.07
CA ALA A 48 -18.38 -4.27 -0.98
C ALA A 48 -17.53 -5.44 -1.51
N ARG A 49 -18.01 -6.11 -2.56
CA ARG A 49 -17.25 -7.20 -3.22
C ARG A 49 -15.99 -6.68 -3.90
N GLU A 50 -16.04 -5.50 -4.50
CA GLU A 50 -14.86 -4.84 -5.08
C GLU A 50 -13.83 -4.51 -4.00
N ALA A 51 -14.24 -3.92 -2.87
CA ALA A 51 -13.36 -3.66 -1.74
C ALA A 51 -12.77 -4.97 -1.15
N ARG A 52 -13.58 -6.03 -1.02
CA ARG A 52 -13.10 -7.35 -0.57
C ARG A 52 -12.03 -7.90 -1.52
N ARG A 53 -12.26 -7.82 -2.83
CA ARG A 53 -11.32 -8.30 -3.85
C ARG A 53 -9.97 -7.61 -3.73
N ALA A 54 -9.94 -6.30 -3.48
CA ALA A 54 -8.69 -5.56 -3.29
C ALA A 54 -7.89 -6.05 -2.07
N ILE A 55 -8.58 -6.38 -0.96
CA ILE A 55 -7.93 -6.96 0.24
C ILE A 55 -7.38 -8.35 -0.07
N ASP A 56 -8.15 -9.19 -0.75
CA ASP A 56 -7.73 -10.55 -1.09
C ASP A 56 -6.52 -10.54 -2.03
N GLU A 57 -6.50 -9.65 -3.02
CA GLU A 57 -5.35 -9.46 -3.91
C GLU A 57 -4.10 -8.98 -3.15
N ALA A 58 -4.25 -8.06 -2.19
CA ALA A 58 -3.14 -7.64 -1.33
C ALA A 58 -2.57 -8.81 -0.50
N ARG A 59 -3.45 -9.68 0.03
CA ARG A 59 -3.02 -10.89 0.76
C ARG A 59 -2.28 -11.86 -0.14
N ASP A 60 -2.77 -12.08 -1.36
CA ASP A 60 -2.10 -12.94 -2.35
C ASP A 60 -0.69 -12.42 -2.68
N GLN A 61 -0.53 -11.10 -2.87
CA GLN A 61 0.75 -10.48 -3.16
C GLN A 61 1.74 -10.60 -1.99
N ILE A 62 1.30 -10.33 -0.76
CA ILE A 62 2.16 -10.44 0.43
C ILE A 62 2.55 -11.90 0.66
N ALA A 63 1.61 -12.84 0.54
CA ALA A 63 1.88 -14.25 0.72
C ALA A 63 2.89 -14.78 -0.31
N ALA A 64 2.78 -14.36 -1.58
CA ALA A 64 3.75 -14.70 -2.61
C ALA A 64 5.14 -14.11 -2.32
N LEU A 65 5.21 -12.88 -1.78
CA LEU A 65 6.46 -12.22 -1.43
C LEU A 65 7.23 -12.95 -0.31
N ILE A 66 6.52 -13.46 0.69
CA ILE A 66 7.14 -14.09 1.87
C ILE A 66 7.10 -15.63 1.84
N GLY A 67 6.48 -16.23 0.83
CA GLY A 67 6.44 -17.69 0.61
C GLY A 67 5.48 -18.44 1.54
N CYS A 68 4.33 -17.84 1.87
CA CYS A 68 3.27 -18.48 2.67
C CYS A 68 1.96 -18.60 1.89
N ARG A 69 0.90 -19.12 2.55
CA ARG A 69 -0.45 -19.16 1.98
C ARG A 69 -1.16 -17.82 2.24
N PRO A 70 -2.05 -17.35 1.33
CA PRO A 70 -2.80 -16.10 1.53
C PRO A 70 -3.61 -16.07 2.83
N GLY A 71 -4.15 -17.22 3.25
CA GLY A 71 -4.92 -17.35 4.50
C GLY A 71 -4.09 -17.19 5.78
N GLU A 72 -2.75 -17.13 5.68
CA GLU A 72 -1.84 -16.87 6.80
C GLU A 72 -1.57 -15.35 6.99
N ILE A 73 -2.03 -14.50 6.06
CA ILE A 73 -1.95 -13.03 6.16
C ILE A 73 -3.19 -12.49 6.89
N VAL A 74 -2.99 -11.98 8.11
CA VAL A 74 -4.07 -11.47 8.99
C VAL A 74 -4.28 -9.98 8.83
#